data_AF-A0A420D147-F1
#
_entry.id   AF-A0A420D147-F1
#
_cell.length_a   1.000
_cell.length_b   1.000
_cell.length_c   1.000
_cell.angle_alpha   90.00
_cell.angle_beta   90.00
_cell.angle_gamma   90.00
#
_symmetry.space_group_name_H-M   'P 1'
#
loop_
_entity.id
_entity.type
_entity.pdbx_description
1 polymer ?
#
loop_
_entity_poly.entity_id
_entity_poly.type
_entity_poly.pdbx_seq_one_letter_code
_entity_poly.pdbx_strand_id
1 'polypeptide(L)'
;MSDLTRQTDWNSVRRMMNAAIDFCEQVEALGYGERDRDAATDVNGQTVSAQDVLTSAWTYPETMRYAIIRQRHDAADDLAYVPETARVLQAMAAACAELCGARPGTSEAVRVPELLQWFETHAPQTLKTALVSRRGE
;
A
#
# COMPACT_ATOMS: atom_id res chain seq x y z
N MET A 1 -1.91 -15.49 -24.89
CA MET A 1 -2.91 -16.22 -24.08
C MET A 1 -2.89 -15.61 -22.69
N SER A 2 -4.00 -15.02 -22.25
CA SER A 2 -4.12 -14.58 -20.85
C SER A 2 -4.12 -15.84 -20.00
N ASP A 3 -3.11 -16.01 -19.16
CA ASP A 3 -3.07 -17.12 -18.21
C ASP A 3 -4.19 -16.91 -17.19
N LEU A 4 -5.28 -17.66 -17.34
CA LEU A 4 -6.48 -17.58 -16.50
C LEU A 4 -6.23 -18.09 -15.07
N THR A 5 -5.00 -18.48 -14.72
CA THR A 5 -4.66 -19.07 -13.41
C THR A 5 -4.03 -18.08 -12.41
N ARG A 6 -3.57 -16.91 -12.85
CA ARG A 6 -2.99 -15.89 -11.94
C ARG A 6 -4.06 -14.90 -11.49
N GLN A 7 -4.55 -15.07 -10.27
CA GLN A 7 -5.48 -14.14 -9.65
C GLN A 7 -4.87 -13.53 -8.38
N THR A 8 -4.86 -12.20 -8.31
CA THR A 8 -4.50 -11.48 -7.08
C THR A 8 -5.54 -11.76 -6.00
N ASP A 9 -5.10 -12.17 -4.81
CA ASP A 9 -5.92 -12.14 -3.61
C ASP A 9 -6.09 -10.69 -3.14
N TRP A 10 -7.09 -10.02 -3.71
CA TRP A 10 -7.41 -8.63 -3.39
C TRP A 10 -7.83 -8.43 -1.93
N ASN A 11 -8.31 -9.47 -1.25
CA ASN A 11 -8.69 -9.35 0.17
C ASN A 11 -7.45 -9.24 1.05
N SER A 12 -6.42 -10.06 0.79
CA SER A 12 -5.13 -9.93 1.48
C SER A 12 -4.48 -8.57 1.21
N VAL A 13 -4.43 -8.12 -0.04
CA VAL A 13 -3.87 -6.79 -0.38
C VAL A 13 -4.59 -5.67 0.37
N ARG A 14 -5.92 -5.64 0.36
CA ARG A 14 -6.71 -4.63 1.07
C ARG A 14 -6.46 -4.68 2.57
N ARG A 15 -6.40 -5.87 3.17
CA ARG A 15 -6.13 -6.03 4.60
C ARG A 15 -4.74 -5.53 5.00
N MET A 16 -3.72 -5.78 4.18
CA MET A 16 -2.36 -5.28 4.43
C MET A 16 -2.32 -3.76 4.44
N MET A 17 -2.94 -3.11 3.44
CA MET A 17 -2.96 -1.65 3.35
C MET A 17 -3.77 -1.03 4.49
N ASN A 18 -4.96 -1.55 4.79
CA ASN A 18 -5.78 -1.05 5.90
C ASN A 18 -5.06 -1.21 7.24
N ALA A 19 -4.43 -2.35 7.51
CA ALA A 19 -3.70 -2.55 8.76
C ALA A 19 -2.53 -1.54 8.93
N ALA A 20 -1.86 -1.17 7.83
CA ALA A 20 -0.84 -0.13 7.86
C ALA A 20 -1.45 1.26 8.13
N ILE A 21 -2.57 1.59 7.47
CA ILE A 21 -3.31 2.85 7.70
C ILE A 21 -3.78 2.94 9.15
N ASP A 22 -4.47 1.92 9.65
CA ASP A 22 -5.00 1.85 11.02
C ASP A 22 -3.88 2.01 12.06
N PHE A 23 -2.68 1.46 11.79
CA PHE A 23 -1.52 1.63 12.66
C PHE A 23 -1.00 3.08 12.62
N CYS A 24 -0.86 3.68 11.44
CA CYS A 24 -0.45 5.08 11.30
C CYS A 24 -1.42 6.04 12.01
N GLU A 25 -2.74 5.83 11.84
CA GLU A 25 -3.78 6.60 12.53
C GLU A 25 -3.67 6.47 14.06
N GLN A 26 -3.38 5.27 14.58
CA GLN A 26 -3.14 5.05 16.01
C GLN A 26 -1.89 5.78 16.51
N VAL A 27 -0.79 5.75 15.75
CA VAL A 27 0.44 6.49 16.09
C VAL A 27 0.14 7.99 16.21
N GLU A 28 -0.60 8.56 15.26
CA GLU A 28 -1.02 9.97 15.31
C GLU A 28 -1.97 10.24 16.50
N ALA A 29 -2.95 9.38 16.75
CA ALA A 29 -3.90 9.53 17.84
C ALA A 29 -3.24 9.46 19.23
N LEU A 30 -2.15 8.71 19.36
CA LEU A 30 -1.31 8.65 20.56
C LEU A 30 -0.46 9.91 20.76
N GLY A 31 -0.40 10.80 19.76
CA GLY A 31 0.39 12.03 19.82
C GLY A 31 1.89 11.79 19.77
N TYR A 32 2.33 10.67 19.17
CA TYR A 32 3.75 10.34 19.07
C TYR A 32 4.54 11.47 18.40
N GLY A 33 5.60 11.92 19.06
CA GLY A 33 6.55 12.89 18.53
C GLY A 33 8.00 12.42 18.64
N GLU A 34 8.92 13.20 18.06
CA GLU A 34 10.36 12.85 18.07
C GLU A 34 10.95 12.69 19.47
N ARG A 35 10.34 13.33 20.48
CA ARG A 35 10.78 13.28 21.88
C ARG A 35 10.41 11.97 22.58
N ASP A 36 9.52 11.18 21.99
CA ASP A 36 9.03 9.93 22.57
C ASP A 36 9.78 8.71 22.02
N ARG A 37 10.79 8.93 21.14
CA ARG A 37 11.56 7.86 20.47
C ARG A 37 12.15 6.84 21.43
N ASP A 38 12.62 7.28 22.59
CA ASP A 38 13.25 6.47 23.62
C ASP A 38 12.27 5.94 24.68
N ALA A 39 10.98 6.32 24.62
CA ALA A 39 9.96 5.73 25.48
C ALA A 39 9.89 4.23 25.23
N ALA A 40 10.00 3.43 26.30
CA ALA A 40 10.17 1.99 26.18
C ALA A 40 9.22 1.20 27.08
N THR A 41 8.93 -0.02 26.65
CA THR A 41 8.16 -1.03 27.39
C THR A 41 8.86 -2.38 27.30
N ASP A 42 8.59 -3.28 28.23
CA ASP A 42 9.12 -4.65 28.18
C ASP A 42 8.15 -5.58 27.45
N VAL A 43 8.65 -6.21 26.39
CA VAL A 43 7.93 -7.20 25.59
C VAL A 43 8.69 -8.52 25.64
N ASN A 44 8.11 -9.56 26.23
CA ASN A 44 8.73 -10.88 26.37
C ASN A 44 10.14 -10.85 27.01
N GLY A 45 10.37 -9.95 27.96
CA GLY A 45 11.66 -9.78 28.65
C GLY A 45 12.71 -9.00 27.85
N GLN A 46 12.33 -8.40 26.72
CA GLN A 46 13.16 -7.47 25.97
C GLN A 46 12.59 -6.06 26.10
N THR A 47 13.44 -5.09 26.46
CA THR A 47 13.07 -3.67 26.40
C THR A 47 12.97 -3.24 24.94
N VAL A 48 11.82 -2.70 24.56
CA VAL A 48 11.49 -2.25 23.20
C VAL A 48 11.07 -0.79 23.26
N SER A 49 11.74 0.06 22.50
CA SER A 49 11.41 1.48 22.39
C SER A 49 10.31 1.75 21.36
N ALA A 50 9.66 2.91 21.46
CA ALA A 50 8.73 3.39 20.43
C ALA A 50 9.41 3.46 19.05
N GLN A 51 10.67 3.89 19.01
CA GLN A 51 11.46 3.89 17.78
C GLN A 51 11.68 2.48 17.21
N ASP A 52 11.88 1.46 18.05
CA ASP A 52 12.02 0.07 17.60
C ASP A 52 10.73 -0.46 16.97
N VAL A 53 9.57 -0.14 17.58
CA VAL A 53 8.25 -0.52 17.05
C VAL A 53 8.03 0.13 15.69
N LEU A 54 8.25 1.44 15.58
CA LEU A 54 8.05 2.16 14.31
C LEU A 54 9.04 1.69 13.25
N THR A 55 10.31 1.47 13.62
CA THR A 55 11.32 0.94 12.70
C THR A 55 10.93 -0.42 12.14
N SER A 56 10.38 -1.28 13.00
CA SER A 56 9.85 -2.57 12.57
C SER A 56 8.66 -2.40 11.61
N ALA A 57 7.80 -1.40 11.83
CA ALA A 57 6.62 -1.16 11.01
C ALA A 57 6.94 -0.85 9.53
N TRP A 58 8.08 -0.20 9.21
CA TRP A 58 8.49 0.00 7.80
C TRP A 58 9.50 -1.04 7.29
N THR A 59 10.34 -1.62 8.14
CA THR A 59 11.34 -2.62 7.70
C THR A 59 10.76 -4.01 7.52
N TYR A 60 9.72 -4.39 8.27
CA TYR A 60 9.10 -5.71 8.16
C TYR A 60 8.37 -5.90 6.81
N PRO A 61 7.54 -4.95 6.33
CA PRO A 61 6.96 -5.03 4.98
C PRO A 61 8.02 -5.06 3.87
N GLU A 62 9.12 -4.32 4.01
CA GLU A 62 10.23 -4.37 3.05
C GLU A 62 10.87 -5.76 2.99
N THR A 63 11.17 -6.34 4.17
CA THR A 63 11.72 -7.70 4.27
C THR A 63 10.77 -8.73 3.65
N MET A 64 9.46 -8.61 3.94
CA MET A 64 8.42 -9.45 3.35
C MET A 64 8.38 -9.33 1.83
N ARG A 65 8.53 -8.12 1.28
CA ARG A 65 8.60 -7.90 -0.18
C ARG A 65 9.73 -8.71 -0.82
N TYR A 66 10.94 -8.67 -0.23
CA TYR A 66 12.06 -9.45 -0.74
C TYR A 66 11.86 -10.97 -0.55
N ALA A 67 11.19 -11.40 0.52
CA ALA A 67 10.83 -12.81 0.71
C ALA A 67 9.84 -13.29 -0.39
N ILE A 68 8.82 -12.50 -0.72
CA ILE A 68 7.87 -12.81 -1.81
C ILE A 68 8.59 -12.92 -3.16
N ILE A 69 9.50 -11.98 -3.46
CA ILE A 69 10.27 -12.01 -4.71
C ILE A 69 11.12 -13.29 -4.79
N ARG A 70 11.84 -13.63 -3.71
CA ARG A 70 12.65 -14.85 -3.66
C ARG A 70 11.79 -16.11 -3.79
N GLN A 71 10.67 -16.19 -3.07
CA GLN A 71 9.77 -17.33 -3.16
C GLN A 71 9.22 -17.54 -4.58
N ARG A 72 8.93 -16.45 -5.29
CA ARG A 72 8.48 -16.51 -6.69
C ARG A 72 9.60 -16.97 -7.61
N HIS A 73 10.82 -16.49 -7.41
CA HIS A 73 12.00 -16.97 -8.14
C HIS A 73 12.24 -18.46 -7.94
N ASP A 74 12.23 -18.92 -6.69
CA ASP A 74 12.44 -20.34 -6.32
C ASP A 74 11.34 -21.24 -6.91
N ALA A 75 10.12 -20.72 -7.08
CA ALA A 75 9.01 -21.39 -7.74
C ALA A 75 9.01 -21.27 -9.27
N ALA A 76 10.02 -20.65 -9.88
CA ALA A 76 10.08 -20.30 -11.30
C ALA A 76 8.86 -19.47 -11.78
N ASP A 77 8.26 -18.69 -10.89
CA ASP A 77 7.11 -17.80 -11.10
C ASP A 77 7.52 -16.32 -11.13
N ASP A 78 8.72 -16.05 -11.67
CA ASP A 78 9.15 -14.69 -11.92
C ASP A 78 8.23 -13.99 -12.92
N LEU A 79 7.95 -12.72 -12.64
CA LEU A 79 7.16 -11.88 -13.52
C LEU A 79 8.17 -11.10 -14.35
N ALA A 80 8.22 -11.38 -15.66
CA ALA A 80 9.08 -10.67 -16.60
C ALA A 80 8.79 -9.16 -16.66
N TYR A 81 7.62 -8.75 -16.18
CA TYR A 81 7.16 -7.36 -16.15
C TYR A 81 6.27 -7.11 -14.92
N VAL A 82 6.36 -5.91 -14.34
CA VAL A 82 5.51 -5.48 -13.21
C VAL A 82 4.11 -5.15 -13.72
N PRO A 83 3.05 -5.90 -13.36
CA PRO A 83 1.69 -5.70 -13.86
C PRO A 83 1.17 -4.28 -13.61
N GLU A 84 0.31 -3.78 -14.51
CA GLU A 84 -0.30 -2.44 -14.43
C GLU A 84 -1.01 -2.22 -13.10
N THR A 85 -1.71 -3.23 -12.60
CA THR A 85 -2.43 -3.17 -11.32
C THR A 85 -1.49 -2.97 -10.12
N ALA A 86 -0.30 -3.56 -10.14
CA ALA A 86 0.71 -3.33 -9.11
C ALA A 86 1.30 -1.91 -9.21
N ARG A 87 1.52 -1.41 -10.43
CA ARG A 87 1.98 -0.02 -10.67
C ARG A 87 0.97 1.00 -10.16
N VAL A 88 -0.33 0.77 -10.40
CA VAL A 88 -1.42 1.61 -9.88
C VAL A 88 -1.37 1.68 -8.35
N LEU A 89 -1.25 0.54 -7.67
CA LEU A 89 -1.17 0.50 -6.21
C LEU A 89 0.05 1.25 -5.66
N GLN A 90 1.22 1.06 -6.27
CA GLN A 90 2.45 1.74 -5.85
C GLN A 90 2.35 3.26 -6.02
N ALA A 91 1.80 3.73 -7.15
CA ALA A 91 1.60 5.15 -7.39
C ALA A 91 0.59 5.76 -6.40
N MET A 92 -0.52 5.06 -6.12
CA MET A 92 -1.49 5.51 -5.12
C MET A 92 -0.88 5.55 -3.72
N ALA A 93 -0.16 4.49 -3.31
CA ALA A 93 0.51 4.46 -2.01
C ALA A 93 1.53 5.58 -1.83
N ALA A 94 2.31 5.89 -2.87
CA ALA A 94 3.24 7.02 -2.86
C ALA A 94 2.51 8.36 -2.72
N ALA A 95 1.40 8.57 -3.45
CA ALA A 95 0.59 9.78 -3.31
C ALA A 95 -0.04 9.91 -1.92
N CYS A 96 -0.52 8.81 -1.34
CA CYS A 96 -1.00 8.78 0.05
C CYS A 96 0.09 9.11 1.06
N ALA A 97 1.32 8.63 0.84
CA ALA A 97 2.44 8.91 1.74
C ALA A 97 2.77 10.42 1.82
N GLU A 98 2.64 11.16 0.72
CA GLU A 98 2.80 12.62 0.71
C GLU A 98 1.72 13.37 1.51
N LEU A 99 0.58 12.72 1.80
CA LEU A 99 -0.48 13.29 2.64
C LEU A 99 -0.27 13.02 4.14
N CYS A 100 0.54 12.02 4.51
CA CYS A 100 0.83 11.70 5.92
C CYS A 100 1.56 12.89 6.58
N GLY A 101 1.00 13.42 7.67
CA GLY A 101 1.54 14.61 8.34
C GLY A 101 1.45 15.92 7.54
N ALA A 102 0.75 15.93 6.40
CA ALA A 102 0.53 17.14 5.62
C ALA A 102 -0.37 18.12 6.36
N ARG A 103 -0.29 19.41 5.99
CA ARG A 103 -1.16 20.43 6.58
C ARG A 103 -2.63 20.19 6.17
N PRO A 104 -3.60 20.54 7.03
CA PRO A 104 -5.00 20.57 6.63
C PRO A 104 -5.19 21.42 5.37
N GLY A 105 -6.03 20.96 4.43
CA GLY A 105 -6.27 21.65 3.16
C GLY A 105 -5.37 21.22 1.99
N THR A 106 -4.28 20.47 2.24
CA THR A 106 -3.38 20.01 1.16
C THR A 106 -4.08 19.06 0.20
N SER A 107 -4.91 18.15 0.72
CA SER A 107 -5.68 17.17 -0.08
C SER A 107 -6.62 17.84 -1.08
N GLU A 108 -7.30 18.90 -0.63
CA GLU A 108 -8.20 19.71 -1.45
C GLU A 108 -7.43 20.51 -2.50
N ALA A 109 -6.30 21.13 -2.10
CA ALA A 109 -5.47 21.92 -2.99
C ALA A 109 -4.89 21.10 -4.16
N VAL A 110 -4.56 19.82 -3.92
CA VAL A 110 -4.05 18.89 -4.94
C VAL A 110 -5.14 18.02 -5.59
N ARG A 111 -6.42 18.34 -5.34
CA ARG A 111 -7.59 17.75 -6.01
C ARG A 111 -7.73 16.23 -5.81
N VAL A 112 -7.39 15.72 -4.62
CA VAL A 112 -7.60 14.31 -4.25
C VAL A 112 -9.03 13.82 -4.50
N PRO A 113 -10.11 14.61 -4.23
CA PRO A 113 -11.47 14.17 -4.52
C PRO A 113 -11.71 13.83 -6.00
N GLU A 114 -11.04 14.52 -6.93
CA GLU A 114 -11.18 14.25 -8.35
C GLU A 114 -10.43 12.99 -8.78
N LEU A 115 -9.25 12.75 -8.18
CA LEU A 115 -8.52 11.50 -8.37
C LEU A 115 -9.39 10.31 -7.94
N LEU A 116 -10.02 10.40 -6.78
CA LEU A 116 -10.93 9.37 -6.26
C LEU A 116 -12.12 9.16 -7.20
N GLN A 117 -12.80 10.24 -7.60
CA GLN A 117 -13.90 10.16 -8.55
C GLN A 117 -13.48 9.50 -9.86
N TRP A 118 -12.30 9.83 -10.38
CA TRP A 118 -11.77 9.20 -11.59
C TRP A 118 -11.57 7.68 -11.42
N PHE A 119 -10.99 7.24 -10.30
CA PHE A 119 -10.79 5.81 -10.01
C PHE A 119 -12.10 5.04 -9.78
N GLU A 120 -13.08 5.66 -9.13
CA GLU A 120 -14.34 5.01 -8.75
C GLU A 120 -15.33 4.90 -9.92
N THR A 121 -15.27 5.84 -10.87
CA THR A 121 -16.27 5.94 -11.94
C THR A 121 -15.66 5.90 -13.34
N HIS A 122 -14.84 6.89 -13.69
CA HIS A 122 -14.38 7.09 -15.05
C HIS A 122 -13.46 5.96 -15.52
N ALA A 123 -12.41 5.62 -14.76
CA ALA A 123 -11.41 4.66 -15.20
C ALA A 123 -11.98 3.25 -15.45
N PRO A 124 -12.79 2.65 -14.55
CA PRO A 124 -13.39 1.34 -14.80
C PRO A 124 -14.36 1.34 -15.98
N GLN A 125 -15.14 2.42 -16.15
CA GLN A 125 -16.07 2.55 -17.27
C GLN A 125 -15.34 2.66 -18.61
N THR A 126 -14.34 3.54 -18.70
CA THR A 126 -13.51 3.70 -19.89
C THR A 126 -12.81 2.39 -20.26
N LEU A 127 -12.21 1.71 -19.28
CA LEU A 127 -11.57 0.41 -19.50
C LEU A 127 -12.57 -0.64 -20.00
N LYS A 128 -13.74 -0.73 -19.37
CA LYS A 128 -14.81 -1.64 -19.79
C LYS A 128 -15.23 -1.37 -21.24
N THR A 129 -15.48 -0.11 -21.61
CA THR A 129 -15.88 0.28 -22.96
C THR A 129 -14.81 -0.06 -24.00
N ALA A 130 -13.54 0.22 -23.70
CA ALA A 130 -12.43 -0.10 -24.60
C ALA A 130 -12.29 -1.62 -24.84
N LEU A 131 -12.41 -2.42 -23.77
CA LEU A 131 -12.33 -3.88 -23.87
C LEU A 131 -13.53 -4.50 -24.59
N VAL A 132 -14.74 -3.98 -24.38
CA VAL A 132 -15.95 -4.42 -25.10
C VAL A 132 -15.81 -4.11 -26.58
N SER A 133 -15.39 -2.89 -26.94
CA SER A 133 -15.24 -2.47 -28.34
C SER A 133 -14.26 -3.37 -29.09
N ARG A 134 -13.10 -3.67 -28.49
CA ARG A 134 -12.09 -4.57 -29.08
C ARG A 134 -12.55 -6.01 -29.26
N ARG A 135 -13.51 -6.48 -28.46
CA ARG A 135 -14.03 -7.87 -28.52
C ARG A 135 -15.25 -8.02 -29.43
N GLY A 136 -15.88 -6.89 -29.78
CA GLY A 136 -17.00 -6.83 -30.73
C GLY A 136 -16.58 -6.63 -32.18
N GLU A 137 -15.30 -6.31 -32.41
CA GLU A 137 -14.57 -6.41 -33.68
C GLU A 137 -13.92 -7.80 -33.82
#